data_AF-A0A8J7KTP7-F1
#
_entry.id   AF-A0A8J7KTP7-F1
#
_cell.length_a   1.000
_cell.length_b   1.000
_cell.length_c   1.000
_cell.angle_alpha   90.00
_cell.angle_beta   90.00
_cell.angle_gamma   90.00
#
_symmetry.space_group_name_H-M   'P 1'
#
loop_
_entity.id
_entity.type
_entity.pdbx_description
1 polymer ?
#
loop_
_entity_poly.entity_id
_entity_poly.type
_entity_poly.pdbx_seq_one_letter_code
_entity_poly.pdbx_strand_id
1 'polypeptide(L)' 'MRILGATGNEVNLIPDPSGTWSLAGQRALDGMMFDVYHNSALESGNTLGDVLVQQGLHVNIV' A
#
# COMPACT_ATOMS: atom_id res chain seq x y z
N MET A 1 -3.45 4.13 -5.95
CA MET A 1 -4.79 3.49 -5.74
C MET A 1 -5.14 3.49 -4.25
N ARG A 2 -6.42 3.42 -3.84
CA ARG A 2 -6.84 3.31 -2.43
C ARG A 2 -7.52 1.96 -2.17
N ILE A 3 -7.20 1.33 -1.05
CA ILE A 3 -7.85 0.12 -0.54
C ILE A 3 -8.51 0.46 0.80
N LEU A 4 -9.81 0.19 0.89
CA LEU A 4 -10.65 0.45 2.07
C LEU A 4 -11.24 -0.87 2.56
N GLY A 5 -11.51 -0.95 3.86
CA GLY A 5 -12.08 -2.13 4.48
C GLY A 5 -12.45 -1.88 5.94
N ALA A 6 -12.89 -2.92 6.64
CA ALA A 6 -13.07 -2.88 8.08
C ALA A 6 -11.82 -3.42 8.80
N THR A 7 -11.72 -3.12 10.09
CA THR A 7 -10.63 -3.61 10.93
C THR A 7 -10.58 -5.13 10.94
N GLY A 8 -9.40 -5.70 10.73
CA GLY A 8 -9.19 -7.15 10.68
C GLY A 8 -9.44 -7.78 9.31
N ASN A 9 -9.86 -7.02 8.30
CA ASN A 9 -9.79 -7.48 6.92
C ASN A 9 -8.33 -7.62 6.47
N GLU A 10 -8.08 -8.60 5.60
CA GLU A 10 -6.75 -8.87 5.06
C GLU A 10 -6.59 -8.34 3.64
N VAL A 11 -5.38 -7.89 3.32
CA VAL A 11 -4.95 -7.48 1.98
C VAL A 11 -3.62 -8.17 1.69
N ASN A 12 -3.55 -8.87 0.57
CA ASN A 12 -2.31 -9.48 0.10
C ASN A 12 -1.70 -8.61 -0.99
N LEU A 13 -0.50 -8.08 -0.74
CA LEU A 13 0.29 -7.40 -1.77
C LEU A 13 1.25 -8.44 -2.36
N ILE A 14 0.87 -8.97 -3.51
CA ILE A 14 1.60 -10.06 -4.18
C ILE A 14 2.65 -9.41 -5.10
N PRO A 15 3.94 -9.72 -4.93
CA PRO A 15 4.97 -9.26 -5.86
C PRO A 15 4.79 -9.94 -7.22
N ASP A 16 5.34 -9.32 -8.25
CA ASP A 16 5.47 -9.94 -9.56
C ASP A 16 6.94 -9.84 -10.03
N PRO A 17 7.33 -10.48 -11.14
CA PRO A 17 8.71 -10.44 -11.61
C PRO A 17 9.25 -9.02 -11.89
N SER A 18 8.39 -8.02 -12.05
CA SER A 18 8.78 -6.62 -12.27
C SER A 18 9.05 -5.85 -10.99
N GLY A 19 8.53 -6.28 -9.83
CA GLY A 19 8.80 -5.61 -8.58
C GLY A 19 8.18 -6.21 -7.33
N THR A 20 8.70 -5.77 -6.18
CA THR A 20 8.24 -6.13 -4.85
C THR A 20 7.57 -4.95 -4.15
N TRP A 21 6.74 -5.25 -3.16
CA TRP A 21 6.05 -4.25 -2.37
C TRP A 21 6.81 -3.96 -1.08
N SER A 22 6.85 -2.68 -0.69
CA SER A 22 7.42 -2.27 0.59
C SER A 22 6.68 -1.06 1.17
N LEU A 23 6.67 -0.95 2.50
CA LEU A 23 6.11 0.22 3.18
C LEU A 23 6.98 1.44 2.89
N ALA A 24 6.42 2.43 2.20
CA ALA A 24 7.10 3.66 1.80
C ALA A 24 6.79 4.84 2.72
N GLY A 25 5.70 4.77 3.50
CA GLY A 25 5.37 5.79 4.48
C GLY A 25 3.89 5.82 4.81
N GLN A 26 3.40 6.99 5.22
CA GLN A 26 2.00 7.21 5.57
C GLN A 26 1.48 8.48 4.90
N ARG A 27 0.17 8.52 4.60
CA ARG A 27 -0.48 9.67 3.99
C ARG A 27 -1.84 9.93 4.62
N ALA A 28 -2.08 11.17 5.03
CA ALA A 28 -3.40 11.65 5.43
C ALA A 28 -4.18 12.08 4.18
N LEU A 29 -5.37 11.53 3.98
CA LEU A 29 -6.31 11.95 2.93
C LEU A 29 -7.72 11.98 3.51
N ASP A 30 -8.43 13.09 3.30
CA ASP A 30 -9.82 13.27 3.73
C ASP A 30 -10.05 12.98 5.23
N GLY A 31 -9.06 13.31 6.08
CA GLY A 31 -9.12 13.05 7.52
C GLY A 31 -8.83 11.60 7.94
N MET A 32 -8.52 10.70 7.00
CA MET A 32 -8.12 9.32 7.27
C MET A 32 -6.61 9.13 7.04
N MET A 33 -5.99 8.28 7.85
CA MET A 33 -4.60 7.87 7.69
C MET A 33 -4.49 6.56 6.92
N PHE A 34 -3.58 6.55 5.95
CA PHE A 34 -3.25 5.40 5.11
C PHE A 34 -1.77 5.05 5.24
N ASP A 35 -1.47 3.76 5.27
CA ASP A 35 -0.12 3.26 5.01
C ASP A 35 0.09 3.23 3.49
N VAL A 36 1.24 3.72 3.03
CA VAL A 36 1.61 3.78 1.62
C VAL A 36 2.58 2.65 1.32
N TYR A 37 2.20 1.77 0.40
CA TYR A 37 3.06 0.73 -0.13
C TYR A 37 3.48 1.08 -1.55
N HIS A 38 4.77 0.99 -1.83
CA HIS A 38 5.35 1.27 -3.13
C HIS A 38 5.84 -0.01 -3.80
N ASN A 39 5.56 -0.16 -5.10
CA ASN A 39 6.08 -1.26 -5.92
C ASN A 39 7.40 -0.87 -6.58
N SER A 40 8.45 -1.65 -6.35
CA SER A 40 9.80 -1.40 -6.87
C SER A 40 9.95 -1.49 -8.39
N ALA A 41 8.91 -1.90 -9.11
CA ALA A 41 8.86 -1.83 -10.57
C ALA A 41 8.93 -0.40 -11.10
N LEU A 42 8.58 0.58 -10.26
CA LEU A 42 8.69 2.00 -10.54
C LEU A 42 9.72 2.65 -9.62
N GLU A 43 10.28 3.77 -10.07
CA GLU A 43 11.17 4.58 -9.23
C GLU A 43 10.42 5.18 -8.05
N SER A 44 11.10 5.36 -6.90
CA SER A 44 10.47 5.78 -5.64
C SER A 44 9.78 7.14 -5.68
N GLY A 45 10.12 8.00 -6.64
CA GLY A 45 9.45 9.29 -6.87
C GLY A 45 8.14 9.16 -7.65
N ASN A 46 7.86 8.01 -8.27
CA ASN A 46 6.70 7.80 -9.10
C ASN A 46 5.53 7.23 -8.29
N THR A 47 4.62 8.12 -7.90
CA THR A 47 3.45 7.77 -7.08
C THR A 47 2.42 6.89 -7.80
N LEU A 48 2.58 6.60 -9.11
CA LEU A 48 1.72 5.61 -9.78
C LEU A 48 2.01 4.18 -9.28
N GLY A 49 3.17 3.95 -8.68
CA GLY A 49 3.53 2.71 -7.99
C GLY A 49 2.96 2.60 -6.57
N ASP A 50 2.23 3.62 -6.10
CA ASP A 50 1.73 3.67 -4.73
C ASP A 50 0.32 3.08 -4.58
N VAL A 51 0.17 2.23 -3.58
CA VAL A 51 -1.11 1.78 -3.03
C VAL A 51 -1.26 2.31 -1.62
N LEU A 52 -2.39 2.95 -1.35
CA LEU A 52 -2.75 3.46 -0.03
C LEU A 52 -3.71 2.47 0.62
N VAL A 53 -3.30 1.90 1.76
CA VAL A 53 -4.09 0.94 2.53
C VAL A 53 -4.54 1.60 3.82
N GLN A 54 -5.84 1.59 4.09
CA GLN A 54 -6.39 2.16 5.32
C GLN A 54 -5.79 1.47 6.55
N GLN A 55 -5.46 2.24 7.59
CA GLN A 55 -4.98 1.67 8.85
C GLN A 55 -6.03 0.72 9.48
N GLY A 56 -5.55 -0.37 10.07
CA GLY A 56 -6.37 -1.41 10.70
C GLY A 56 -6.71 -2.60 9.79
N LEU A 57 -6.32 -2.55 8.51
CA LEU A 57 -6.26 -3.74 7.66
C LEU A 57 -4.94 -4.46 7.91
N HIS A 58 -4.98 -5.80 7.90
CA HIS A 58 -3.76 -6.61 7.98
C HIS A 58 -3.18 -6.77 6.58
N VAL A 59 -1.95 -6.28 6.39
CA VAL A 59 -1.25 -6.40 5.10
C VAL A 59 -0.27 -7.55 5.15
N ASN A 60 -0.46 -8.52 4.26
CA ASN A 60 0.51 -9.58 4.01
C ASN A 60 1.33 -9.23 2.77
N ILE A 61 2.63 -9.08 2.95
CA ILE A 61 3.60 -9.01 1.85
C ILE A 61 4.15 -10.43 1.70
N VAL A 62 3.98 -11.00 0.51
CA VAL A 62 4.38 -12.39 0.17
C VAL A 62 5.72 -12.38 -0.55
#